data_AF-A0A1X7GRH3-F1
#
_entry.id   AF-A0A1X7GRH3-F1
#
_cell.length_a   1.000
_cell.length_b   1.000
_cell.length_c   1.000
_cell.angle_alpha   90.00
_cell.angle_beta   90.00
_cell.angle_gamma   90.00
#
_symmetry.space_group_name_H-M   'P 1'
#
loop_
_entity.id
_entity.type
_entity.pdbx_description
1 polymer ?
#
loop_
_entity_poly.entity_id
_entity_poly.type
_entity_poly.pdbx_seq_one_letter_code
_entity_poly.pdbx_strand_id
1 'polypeptide(L)' 'MSWKSKVPGCLGHADASFRIQHEEDARDLILEAKIAGASFEELEREMIWHLYRDGATREQMDEQIDRARALWSPS' A
#
# COMPACT_ATOMS: atom_id res chain seq x y z
N MET A 1 13.35 2.71 10.28
CA MET A 1 13.28 2.23 8.88
C MET A 1 12.30 3.12 8.13
N SER A 2 12.51 3.42 6.85
CA SER A 2 11.55 4.24 6.09
C SER A 2 10.33 3.38 5.78
N TRP A 3 9.12 3.91 5.98
CA TRP A 3 7.85 3.22 5.69
C TRP A 3 7.81 2.64 4.26
N LYS A 4 8.53 3.25 3.32
CA LYS A 4 8.67 2.77 1.92
C LYS A 4 9.19 1.33 1.84
N SER A 5 10.10 0.94 2.74
CA SER A 5 10.64 -0.42 2.79
C SER A 5 9.62 -1.50 3.15
N LYS A 6 8.49 -1.11 3.76
CA LYS A 6 7.39 -2.00 4.12
C LYS A 6 6.32 -2.10 3.02
N VAL A 7 6.30 -1.18 2.05
CA VAL A 7 5.30 -1.18 0.96
C VAL A 7 5.19 -2.54 0.26
N PRO A 8 6.29 -3.21 -0.16
CA PRO A 8 6.18 -4.54 -0.77
C PRO A 8 5.44 -5.56 0.11
N GLY A 9 5.68 -5.56 1.41
CA GLY A 9 5.09 -6.55 2.33
C GLY A 9 3.62 -6.30 2.67
N CYS A 10 3.13 -5.07 2.48
CA CYS A 10 1.79 -4.67 2.94
C CYS A 10 0.83 -4.36 1.78
N LEU A 11 1.22 -3.45 0.88
CA LEU A 11 0.36 -2.85 -0.15
C LEU A 11 0.98 -2.89 -1.57
N GLY A 12 2.11 -3.58 -1.71
CA GLY A 12 2.96 -3.59 -2.90
C GLY A 12 3.26 -4.99 -3.43
N HIS A 13 2.51 -6.01 -2.97
CA HIS A 13 2.67 -7.38 -3.45
C HIS A 13 1.32 -8.01 -3.79
N ALA A 14 1.29 -8.63 -4.96
CA ALA A 14 0.19 -9.41 -5.49
C ALA A 14 0.51 -10.90 -5.27
N ASP A 15 0.07 -11.48 -4.15
CA ASP A 15 -0.03 -12.93 -4.11
C ASP A 15 -1.18 -13.40 -5.02
N ALA A 16 -1.21 -14.67 -5.41
CA ALA A 16 -2.24 -15.23 -6.29
C ALA A 16 -3.69 -15.09 -5.77
N SER A 17 -3.88 -14.67 -4.51
CA SER A 17 -5.16 -14.42 -3.85
C SER A 17 -5.48 -12.93 -3.66
N PHE A 18 -4.53 -12.02 -3.91
CA PHE A 18 -4.66 -10.56 -3.82
C PHE A 18 -5.29 -10.06 -2.50
N ARG A 19 -5.17 -10.87 -1.46
CA ARG A 19 -5.58 -10.53 -0.10
C ARG A 19 -4.36 -9.93 0.58
N ILE A 20 -4.55 -8.75 1.17
CA ILE A 20 -3.65 -8.29 2.23
C ILE A 20 -3.77 -9.35 3.31
N GLN A 21 -2.80 -10.25 3.43
CA GLN A 21 -2.87 -11.33 4.43
C GLN A 21 -2.91 -10.74 5.86
N HIS A 22 -2.51 -9.47 6.03
CA HIS A 22 -2.40 -8.77 7.30
C HIS A 22 -2.85 -7.29 7.19
N GLU A 23 -4.15 -7.01 7.38
CA GLU A 23 -4.67 -5.62 7.41
C GLU A 23 -3.96 -4.75 8.47
N GLU A 24 -3.51 -5.39 9.56
CA GLU A 24 -2.71 -4.76 10.62
C GLU A 24 -1.39 -4.19 10.07
N ASP A 25 -0.68 -4.94 9.21
CA ASP A 25 0.58 -4.47 8.61
C ASP A 25 0.35 -3.27 7.66
N ALA A 26 -0.80 -3.22 6.97
CA ALA A 26 -1.17 -2.09 6.13
C ALA A 26 -1.52 -0.85 6.98
N ARG A 27 -2.17 -1.03 8.13
CA ARG A 27 -2.45 0.05 9.09
C ARG A 27 -1.17 0.60 9.70
N ASP A 28 -0.24 -0.27 10.08
CA ASP A 28 1.07 0.12 10.62
C ASP A 28 1.91 0.88 9.60
N LEU A 29 1.95 0.41 8.35
CA LEU A 29 2.57 1.13 7.23
C LEU A 29 1.99 2.55 7.08
N ILE A 30 0.66 2.66 7.06
CA ILE A 30 -0.05 3.95 6.90
C ILE A 30 0.24 4.87 8.08
N LEU A 31 0.27 4.34 9.30
CA LEU A 31 0.61 5.11 10.49
C LEU A 31 2.05 5.63 10.42
N GLU A 32 3.02 4.80 10.03
CA GLU A 32 4.41 5.22 9.86
C GLU A 32 4.58 6.26 8.75
N ALA A 33 3.87 6.11 7.63
CA ALA A 33 3.86 7.09 6.55
C ALA A 33 3.32 8.44 7.03
N LYS A 34 2.22 8.45 7.77
CA LYS A 34 1.65 9.66 8.38
C LYS A 34 2.59 10.30 9.41
N ILE A 35 3.22 9.51 10.28
CA ILE A 35 4.21 10.01 11.26
C ILE A 35 5.41 10.63 10.55
N ALA A 36 5.83 10.07 9.42
CA ALA A 36 6.89 10.62 8.58
C ALA A 36 6.47 11.88 7.79
N GLY A 37 5.23 12.33 7.91
CA GLY A 37 4.69 13.50 7.21
C GLY A 37 4.39 13.26 5.73
N ALA A 38 4.27 12.00 5.30
CA ALA A 38 3.98 11.67 3.92
C ALA A 38 2.53 11.99 3.54
N SER A 39 2.30 12.38 2.28
CA SER A 39 0.95 12.46 1.72
C SER A 39 0.46 11.10 1.22
N PHE A 40 -0.86 10.96 1.02
CA PHE A 40 -1.40 9.77 0.36
C PHE A 40 -0.84 9.60 -1.05
N GLU A 41 -0.62 10.69 -1.78
CA GLU A 41 -0.06 10.65 -3.15
C GLU A 41 1.39 10.13 -3.17
N GLU A 42 2.16 10.35 -2.10
CA GLU A 42 3.48 9.74 -1.94
C GLU A 42 3.37 8.24 -1.69
N LEU A 43 2.43 7.81 -0.83
CA LEU A 43 2.16 6.39 -0.59
C LEU A 43 1.68 5.68 -1.88
N GLU A 44 0.70 6.25 -2.56
CA GLU A 44 0.12 5.74 -3.81
C GLU A 44 1.20 5.56 -4.89
N ARG A 45 2.11 6.50 -5.03
CA ARG A 45 3.22 6.41 -5.99
C ARG A 45 4.17 5.25 -5.70
N GLU A 46 4.52 5.03 -4.43
CA GLU A 46 5.36 3.91 -4.02
C GLU A 46 4.62 2.58 -4.25
N MET A 47 3.33 2.50 -3.92
CA MET A 47 2.50 1.33 -4.20
C MET A 47 2.45 1.00 -5.69
N ILE A 48 2.15 1.99 -6.55
CA ILE A 48 2.11 1.82 -8.00
C ILE A 48 3.45 1.30 -8.52
N TRP A 49 4.57 1.84 -8.04
CA TRP A 49 5.90 1.37 -8.46
C TRP A 49 6.11 -0.11 -8.15
N HIS A 50 5.79 -0.53 -6.93
CA HIS A 50 5.94 -1.92 -6.50
C HIS A 50 4.98 -2.86 -7.23
N LEU A 51 3.70 -2.51 -7.34
CA LEU A 51 2.69 -3.31 -8.03
C LEU A 51 2.99 -3.45 -9.53
N TYR A 52 3.42 -2.37 -10.18
CA TYR A 52 3.85 -2.41 -11.58
C TYR A 52 5.07 -3.31 -11.78
N ARG A 53 6.08 -3.19 -10.91
CA ARG A 53 7.30 -4.01 -10.95
C ARG A 53 7.00 -5.50 -10.76
N ASP A 54 6.03 -5.82 -9.92
CA ASP A 54 5.60 -7.19 -9.62
C ASP A 54 4.59 -7.73 -10.67
N GLY A 55 4.25 -6.96 -11.70
CA GLY A 55 3.42 -7.40 -12.83
C GLY A 55 1.92 -7.37 -12.56
N ALA A 56 1.46 -6.57 -11.60
CA ALA A 56 0.03 -6.40 -11.34
C ALA A 56 -0.71 -5.82 -12.56
N THR A 57 -1.95 -6.24 -12.75
CA THR A 57 -2.85 -5.62 -13.72
C THR A 57 -3.32 -4.26 -13.21
N ARG A 58 -3.86 -3.42 -14.10
CA ARG A 58 -4.45 -2.13 -13.70
C ARG A 58 -5.56 -2.30 -12.66
N GLU A 59 -6.44 -3.27 -12.87
CA GLU A 59 -7.54 -3.57 -11.95
C GLU A 59 -7.03 -3.93 -10.55
N GLN A 60 -5.96 -4.73 -10.46
CA GLN A 60 -5.33 -5.08 -9.18
C GLN A 60 -4.67 -3.89 -8.50
N MET A 61 -4.07 -2.98 -9.28
CA MET A 61 -3.54 -1.73 -8.74
C MET A 61 -4.65 -0.86 -8.16
N ASP A 62 -5.74 -0.68 -8.91
CA ASP A 62 -6.87 0.14 -8.50
C ASP A 62 -7.50 -0.41 -7.19
N GLU A 63 -7.71 -1.73 -7.08
CA GLU A 63 -8.23 -2.36 -5.86
C GLU A 63 -7.32 -2.15 -4.62
N GLN A 64 -6.00 -2.27 -4.78
CA GLN A 64 -5.04 -2.06 -3.70
C GLN A 64 -5.01 -0.59 -3.26
N ILE A 65 -5.05 0.34 -4.22
CA ILE A 65 -5.07 1.79 -3.97
C ILE A 65 -6.37 2.19 -3.25
N ASP A 66 -7.52 1.68 -3.69
CA ASP A 66 -8.81 1.98 -3.05
C ASP A 66 -8.86 1.50 -1.59
N ARG A 67 -8.31 0.31 -1.31
CA ARG A 67 -8.17 -0.20 0.05
C ARG A 67 -7.22 0.67 0.89
N ALA A 68 -6.06 1.03 0.35
CA ALA A 68 -5.12 1.92 1.01
C ALA A 68 -5.76 3.28 1.32
N ARG A 69 -6.58 3.81 0.40
CA ARG A 69 -7.31 5.07 0.55
C ARG A 69 -8.37 4.99 1.66
N ALA A 70 -9.07 3.86 1.75
CA ALA A 70 -10.03 3.59 2.82
C ALA A 70 -9.34 3.55 4.20
N LEU A 71 -8.16 2.93 4.30
CA LEU A 71 -7.37 2.90 5.54
C LEU A 71 -6.70 4.26 5.85
N TRP A 72 -6.41 5.06 4.82
CA TRP A 72 -5.78 6.37 4.98
C TRP A 72 -6.76 7.42 5.52
N SER A 73 -8.01 7.40 5.08
CA SER A 73 -9.04 8.30 5.59
C SER A 73 -9.53 7.78 6.95
N PRO A 74 -9.38 8.53 8.06
CA PRO A 74 -9.95 8.08 9.33
C PRO A 74 -11.48 7.99 9.19
N SER A 75 -12.04 6.82 9.49
CA SER A 75 -13.45 6.65 9.82
C SER A 75 -13.80 7.43 11.09
#